data_AF-A0A4S0V5R6-F1
#
_entry.id   AF-A0A4S0V5R6-F1
#
_cell.length_a   1.000
_cell.length_b   1.000
_cell.length_c   1.000
_cell.angle_alpha   90.00
_cell.angle_beta   90.00
_cell.angle_gamma   90.00
#
_symmetry.space_group_name_H-M   'P 1'
#
loop_
_entity.id
_entity.type
_entity.pdbx_description
1 polymer ?
#
loop_
_entity_poly.entity_id
_entity_poly.type
_entity_poly.pdbx_seq_one_letter_code
_entity_poly.pdbx_strand_id
1 'polypeptide(L)'
;LLAGGTTVPVQNSWLAVVGNGRLFGVPYLVVITAVFVIVMHYILSQTRFGQHNYAIGANVQAARRAGIDIRDHILRLYVLSAMCAGLGGALYAARFTAGAAQAGEPLLLDSVAAVVIGGASLFGGSGTIFGTVA
;
A
#
# COMPACT_ATOMS: atom_id res chain seq x y z
N LEU A 1 -22.73 14.05 -3.70
CA LEU A 1 -24.18 14.12 -3.99
C LEU A 1 -25.00 12.90 -3.50
N LEU A 2 -24.52 12.08 -2.54
CA LEU A 2 -25.37 11.07 -1.86
C LEU A 2 -25.30 11.08 -0.31
N ALA A 3 -24.46 11.92 0.30
CA ALA A 3 -24.24 11.91 1.76
C ALA A 3 -24.62 13.22 2.49
N GLY A 4 -25.22 14.20 1.81
CA GLY A 4 -25.75 15.42 2.46
C GLY A 4 -24.78 16.20 3.37
N GLY A 5 -23.45 16.00 3.25
CA GLY A 5 -22.46 16.59 4.15
C GLY A 5 -22.46 16.06 5.59
N THR A 6 -23.20 14.98 5.88
CA THR A 6 -23.25 14.39 7.22
C THR A 6 -22.48 13.09 7.29
N THR A 7 -21.69 12.95 8.34
CA THR A 7 -20.91 11.77 8.66
C THR A 7 -21.88 10.68 9.15
N VAL A 8 -21.98 9.56 8.46
CA VAL A 8 -22.79 8.42 8.91
C VAL A 8 -21.92 7.58 9.87
N PRO A 9 -22.14 7.64 11.21
CA PRO A 9 -21.33 6.89 12.15
C PRO A 9 -21.64 5.40 12.05
N VAL A 10 -20.61 4.59 11.82
CA VAL A 10 -20.72 3.13 11.80
C VAL A 10 -20.89 2.61 13.24
N GLN A 11 -22.09 2.18 13.60
CA GLN A 11 -22.45 1.68 14.94
C GLN A 11 -22.09 0.20 15.19
N ASN A 12 -21.13 -0.38 14.44
CA ASN A 12 -20.76 -1.79 14.57
C ASN A 12 -19.58 -1.96 15.56
N SER A 13 -19.85 -2.61 16.69
CA SER A 13 -18.93 -2.82 17.82
C SER A 13 -17.60 -3.51 17.43
N TRP A 14 -17.60 -4.38 16.43
CA TRP A 14 -16.41 -5.11 15.99
C TRP A 14 -15.45 -4.24 15.15
N LEU A 15 -15.98 -3.33 14.32
CA LEU A 15 -15.19 -2.34 13.57
C LEU A 15 -14.57 -1.31 14.52
N ALA A 16 -15.30 -0.93 15.57
CA ALA A 16 -14.79 -0.05 16.63
C ALA A 16 -13.69 -0.70 17.46
N VAL A 17 -13.71 -2.02 17.69
CA VAL A 17 -12.62 -2.74 18.36
C VAL A 17 -11.39 -2.89 17.46
N VAL A 18 -11.56 -3.09 16.15
CA VAL A 18 -10.43 -3.11 15.19
C VAL A 18 -9.84 -1.71 14.98
N GLY A 19 -10.67 -0.66 14.99
CA GLY A 19 -10.25 0.74 14.79
C GLY A 19 -9.80 1.47 16.05
N ASN A 20 -10.33 1.13 17.23
CA ASN A 20 -10.11 1.83 18.51
C ASN A 20 -9.62 0.91 19.64
N GLY A 21 -9.51 -0.40 19.40
CA GLY A 21 -8.85 -1.32 20.32
C GLY A 21 -7.41 -0.88 20.53
N ARG A 22 -7.05 -0.58 21.78
CA ARG A 22 -5.68 -0.32 22.19
C ARG A 22 -5.15 -1.59 22.81
N LEU A 23 -4.18 -2.21 22.18
CA LEU A 23 -3.42 -3.30 22.79
C LEU A 23 -2.14 -2.66 23.35
N PHE A 24 -1.97 -2.67 24.68
CA PHE A 24 -0.81 -2.07 25.35
C PHE A 24 -0.56 -0.58 25.00
N GLY A 25 -1.62 0.22 24.82
CA GLY A 25 -1.50 1.66 24.54
C GLY A 25 -1.21 2.01 23.06
N VAL A 26 -1.02 1.03 22.19
CA VAL A 26 -0.82 1.23 20.74
C VAL A 26 -2.12 0.95 19.99
N PRO A 27 -2.55 1.83 19.07
CA PRO A 27 -3.71 1.57 18.21
C PRO A 27 -3.48 0.34 17.33
N TYR A 28 -4.45 -0.58 17.26
CA TYR A 28 -4.39 -1.75 16.38
C TYR A 28 -4.03 -1.42 14.92
N LEU A 29 -4.48 -0.25 14.43
CA LEU A 29 -4.16 0.26 13.10
C LEU A 29 -2.65 0.36 12.84
N VAL A 30 -1.87 0.80 13.84
CA VAL A 30 -0.40 0.93 13.74
C VAL A 30 0.22 -0.46 13.65
N VAL A 31 -0.27 -1.41 14.45
CA VAL A 31 0.22 -2.80 14.45
C VAL A 31 -0.06 -3.48 13.11
N ILE A 32 -1.28 -3.34 12.58
CA ILE A 32 -1.65 -3.90 11.28
C ILE A 32 -0.78 -3.31 10.16
N THR A 33 -0.58 -1.98 10.18
CA THR A 33 0.26 -1.30 9.19
C THR A 33 1.72 -1.75 9.30
N ALA A 34 2.27 -1.87 10.52
CA ALA A 34 3.63 -2.34 10.75
C ALA A 34 3.82 -3.80 10.27
N VAL A 35 2.89 -4.71 10.59
CA VAL A 35 2.93 -6.09 10.10
C VAL A 35 2.85 -6.12 8.57
N PHE A 36 1.97 -5.31 7.97
CA PHE A 36 1.84 -5.23 6.52
C PHE A 36 3.14 -4.74 5.84
N VAL A 37 3.78 -3.71 6.39
CA VAL A 37 5.08 -3.22 5.94
C VAL A 37 6.14 -4.31 6.00
N ILE A 38 6.21 -5.06 7.10
CA ILE A 38 7.18 -6.15 7.27
C ILE A 38 6.94 -7.26 6.23
N VAL A 39 5.68 -7.66 6.03
CA VAL A 39 5.32 -8.67 5.02
C VAL A 39 5.69 -8.19 3.62
N MET A 40 5.37 -6.94 3.28
CA MET A 40 5.70 -6.37 1.98
C MET A 40 7.21 -6.25 1.77
N HIS A 41 7.94 -5.87 2.82
CA HIS A 41 9.40 -5.84 2.84
C HIS A 41 9.99 -7.21 2.56
N TYR A 42 9.49 -8.24 3.23
CA TYR A 42 9.93 -9.61 3.02
C TYR A 42 9.64 -10.10 1.60
N ILE A 43 8.45 -9.79 1.06
CA ILE A 43 8.09 -10.12 -0.31
C ILE A 43 9.05 -9.45 -1.29
N LEU A 44 9.37 -8.17 -1.12
CA LEU A 44 10.21 -7.45 -2.09
C LEU A 44 11.70 -7.78 -1.95
N SER A 45 12.21 -7.94 -0.72
CA SER A 45 13.63 -8.15 -0.44
C SER A 45 14.05 -9.61 -0.62
N GLN A 46 13.21 -10.56 -0.16
CA GLN A 46 13.62 -11.95 -0.01
C GLN A 46 13.08 -12.87 -1.13
N THR A 47 12.04 -12.46 -1.86
CA THR A 47 11.42 -13.34 -2.86
C THR A 47 11.98 -13.11 -4.27
N ARG A 48 11.94 -14.16 -5.09
CA ARG A 48 12.27 -14.05 -6.52
C ARG A 48 11.39 -13.01 -7.21
N PHE A 49 10.17 -12.78 -6.74
CA PHE A 49 9.26 -11.79 -7.31
C PHE A 49 9.86 -10.37 -7.30
N GLY A 50 10.52 -10.00 -6.20
CA GLY A 50 11.21 -8.72 -6.08
C GLY A 50 12.38 -8.60 -7.05
N GLN A 51 13.24 -9.61 -7.12
CA GLN A 51 14.38 -9.60 -8.06
C GLN A 51 13.95 -9.48 -9.52
N HIS A 52 12.88 -10.17 -9.93
CA HIS A 52 12.30 -10.05 -11.27
C HIS A 52 11.75 -8.64 -11.50
N ASN A 53 11.18 -8.01 -10.48
CA ASN A 53 10.67 -6.64 -10.56
C ASN A 53 11.81 -5.62 -10.80
N TYR A 54 12.93 -5.73 -10.07
CA TYR A 54 14.11 -4.88 -10.32
C TYR A 54 14.72 -5.13 -11.70
N ALA A 55 14.81 -6.40 -12.13
CA ALA A 55 15.36 -6.76 -13.44
C ALA A 55 14.53 -6.20 -14.60
N ILE A 56 13.20 -6.31 -14.52
CA ILE A 56 12.27 -5.74 -15.51
C ILE A 56 12.37 -4.22 -15.50
N GLY A 57 12.44 -3.59 -14.33
CA GLY A 57 12.55 -2.14 -14.19
C GLY A 57 13.89 -1.57 -14.69
N ALA A 58 14.99 -2.33 -14.63
CA ALA A 58 16.27 -1.91 -15.17
C ALA A 58 16.32 -2.01 -16.71
N ASN A 59 15.90 -3.15 -17.28
CA ASN A 59 15.82 -3.32 -18.73
C ASN A 59 14.84 -4.45 -19.13
N VAL A 60 13.66 -4.04 -19.60
CA VAL A 60 12.61 -4.94 -20.11
C VAL A 60 13.11 -5.87 -21.23
N GLN A 61 13.96 -5.39 -22.13
CA GLN A 61 14.46 -6.19 -23.25
C GLN A 61 15.45 -7.27 -22.79
N ALA A 62 16.28 -6.94 -21.79
CA ALA A 62 17.20 -7.91 -21.17
C ALA A 62 16.44 -8.96 -20.35
N ALA A 63 15.42 -8.54 -19.58
CA ALA A 63 14.55 -9.45 -18.84
C ALA A 63 13.84 -10.46 -19.76
N ARG A 64 13.37 -10.01 -20.94
CA ARG A 64 12.76 -10.88 -21.94
C ARG A 64 13.74 -11.92 -22.48
N ARG A 65 14.99 -11.52 -22.74
CA ARG A 65 16.06 -12.43 -23.20
C ARG A 65 16.50 -13.42 -22.13
N ALA A 66 16.34 -13.07 -20.85
CA ALA A 66 16.59 -13.95 -19.71
C ALA A 66 15.46 -14.98 -19.46
N GLY A 67 14.43 -15.03 -20.32
CA GLY A 67 13.32 -15.99 -20.20
C GLY A 67 12.27 -15.61 -19.16
N ILE A 68 12.23 -14.35 -18.71
CA ILE A 68 11.21 -13.86 -17.77
C ILE A 68 9.92 -13.54 -18.54
N ASP A 69 8.81 -14.13 -18.09
CA ASP A 69 7.50 -13.85 -18.68
C ASP A 69 6.92 -12.54 -18.15
N ILE A 70 7.20 -11.46 -18.88
CA ILE A 70 6.91 -10.08 -18.45
C ILE A 70 5.41 -9.84 -18.28
N ARG A 71 4.57 -10.47 -19.12
CA ARG A 71 3.11 -10.27 -19.09
C ARG A 71 2.49 -10.78 -17.79
N ASP A 72 2.80 -12.01 -17.42
CA ASP A 72 2.30 -12.62 -16.18
C ASP A 72 2.84 -11.91 -14.94
N HIS A 73 4.09 -11.44 -15.01
CA HIS A 73 4.70 -10.70 -13.91
C HIS A 73 4.01 -9.35 -13.67
N ILE A 74 3.77 -8.59 -14.74
CA ILE A 74 3.04 -7.31 -14.66
C ILE A 74 1.62 -7.51 -14.14
N LEU A 75 0.93 -8.58 -14.55
CA LEU A 75 -0.41 -8.87 -14.05
C LEU A 75 -0.41 -9.12 -12.54
N ARG A 76 0.54 -9.92 -12.02
CA ARG A 76 0.72 -10.14 -10.59
C ARG A 76 1.05 -8.86 -9.83
N LEU A 77 1.86 -7.98 -10.42
CA LEU A 77 2.17 -6.65 -9.88
C LEU A 77 0.92 -5.78 -9.75
N TYR A 78 0.06 -5.74 -10.76
CA TYR A 78 -1.21 -5.01 -10.70
C TYR A 78 -2.15 -5.58 -9.64
N VAL A 79 -2.24 -6.91 -9.53
CA VAL A 79 -3.06 -7.55 -8.49
C VAL A 79 -2.54 -7.22 -7.09
N LEU A 80 -1.23 -7.24 -6.88
CA LEU A 80 -0.61 -6.85 -5.62
C LEU A 80 -0.89 -5.36 -5.28
N SER A 81 -0.77 -4.48 -6.27
CA SER A 81 -1.09 -3.05 -6.12
C SER A 81 -2.57 -2.84 -5.75
N ALA A 82 -3.49 -3.54 -6.41
CA ALA A 82 -4.91 -3.49 -6.08
C ALA A 82 -5.21 -4.00 -4.66
N MET A 83 -4.54 -5.07 -4.21
CA MET A 83 -4.66 -5.54 -2.83
C MET A 83 -4.16 -4.50 -1.82
N CYS A 84 -3.03 -3.85 -2.07
CA CYS A 84 -2.53 -2.76 -1.23
C CYS A 84 -3.49 -1.57 -1.18
N ALA A 85 -4.01 -1.14 -2.33
CA ALA A 85 -4.96 -0.05 -2.41
C ALA A 85 -6.27 -0.38 -1.68
N GLY A 86 -6.78 -1.60 -1.85
CA GLY A 86 -7.99 -2.08 -1.16
C GLY A 86 -7.80 -2.15 0.36
N LEU A 87 -6.66 -2.65 0.83
CA LEU A 87 -6.36 -2.74 2.26
C LEU A 87 -6.13 -1.36 2.89
N GLY A 88 -5.42 -0.46 2.20
CA GLY A 88 -5.25 0.93 2.63
C GLY A 88 -6.57 1.68 2.72
N GLY A 89 -7.44 1.52 1.72
CA GLY A 89 -8.80 2.08 1.73
C GLY A 89 -9.67 1.52 2.85
N ALA A 90 -9.60 0.21 3.11
CA ALA A 90 -10.33 -0.43 4.20
C ALA A 90 -9.87 0.07 5.58
N LEU A 91 -8.56 0.23 5.79
CA LEU A 91 -8.00 0.82 7.02
C LEU A 91 -8.39 2.29 7.19
N TYR A 92 -8.39 3.06 6.09
CA TYR A 92 -8.81 4.46 6.10
C TYR A 92 -10.29 4.60 6.49
N ALA A 93 -11.16 3.78 5.90
CA ALA A 93 -12.58 3.72 6.23
C ALA A 93 -12.82 3.27 7.68
N ALA A 94 -12.08 2.28 8.17
CA ALA A 94 -12.14 1.81 9.54
C ALA A 94 -11.71 2.88 10.56
N ARG A 95 -10.73 3.73 10.21
CA ARG A 95 -10.25 4.82 11.07
C ARG A 95 -11.28 5.95 11.18
N PHE A 96 -11.89 6.34 10.07
CA PHE A 96 -12.67 7.58 10.06
C PHE A 96 -14.14 7.40 10.45
N THR A 97 -14.79 6.22 10.33
CA THR A 97 -16.21 6.00 10.71
C THR A 97 -17.21 7.04 10.12
N ALA A 98 -16.73 7.90 9.23
CA ALA A 98 -17.33 9.14 8.77
C ALA A 98 -16.62 9.52 7.47
N GLY A 99 -17.14 9.05 6.34
CA GLY A 99 -16.52 9.29 5.03
C GLY A 99 -16.97 10.62 4.42
N ALA A 100 -16.09 11.62 4.38
CA ALA A 100 -16.26 12.75 3.48
C ALA A 100 -15.58 12.42 2.13
N ALA A 101 -16.26 12.67 1.01
CA ALA A 101 -15.73 12.35 -0.32
C ALA A 101 -14.40 13.07 -0.64
N GLN A 102 -14.15 14.23 -0.03
CA GLN A 102 -12.88 14.96 -0.14
C GLN A 102 -11.76 14.47 0.80
N ALA A 103 -12.03 13.54 1.72
CA ALA A 103 -11.08 13.19 2.79
C ALA A 103 -9.80 12.49 2.32
N GLY A 104 -9.62 12.21 1.03
CA GLY A 104 -8.43 11.54 0.48
C GLY A 104 -7.59 12.38 -0.49
N GLU A 105 -8.08 13.53 -0.95
CA GLU A 105 -7.44 14.30 -2.03
C GLU A 105 -5.99 14.72 -1.72
N PRO A 106 -5.68 15.32 -0.55
CA PRO A 106 -4.29 15.70 -0.24
C PRO A 106 -3.39 14.48 0.02
N LEU A 107 -3.96 13.38 0.52
CA LEU A 107 -3.22 12.15 0.82
C LEU A 107 -2.65 11.51 -0.44
N LEU A 108 -3.28 11.67 -1.61
CA LEU A 108 -2.79 11.11 -2.86
C LEU A 108 -1.45 11.73 -3.26
N LEU A 109 -1.35 13.07 -3.21
CA LEU A 109 -0.14 13.79 -3.57
C LEU A 109 0.97 13.56 -2.54
N ASP A 110 0.64 13.60 -1.25
CA ASP A 110 1.59 13.34 -0.17
C ASP A 110 2.13 11.90 -0.23
N SER A 111 1.29 10.92 -0.58
CA SER A 111 1.72 9.53 -0.72
C SER A 111 2.72 9.33 -1.85
N VAL A 112 2.49 9.96 -3.01
CA VAL A 112 3.45 9.90 -4.13
C VAL A 112 4.73 10.63 -3.77
N ALA A 113 4.64 11.80 -3.12
CA ALA A 113 5.80 12.57 -2.67
C ALA A 113 6.65 11.79 -1.65
N ALA A 114 6.03 11.18 -0.64
CA ALA A 114 6.72 10.36 0.37
C ALA A 114 7.46 9.18 -0.27
N VAL A 115 6.84 8.50 -1.23
CA VAL A 115 7.47 7.37 -1.93
C VAL A 115 8.67 7.80 -2.80
N VAL A 116 8.57 8.96 -3.44
CA VAL A 116 9.68 9.51 -4.25
C VAL A 116 10.83 10.02 -3.37
N ILE A 117 10.52 10.73 -2.28
CA ILE A 117 11.52 11.18 -1.29
C ILE A 117 12.18 9.97 -0.62
N GLY A 118 11.41 8.92 -0.35
CA GLY A 118 11.87 7.63 0.15
C GLY A 118 12.72 6.83 -0.83
N GLY A 119 13.02 7.36 -2.01
CA GLY A 119 14.00 6.81 -2.92
C GLY A 119 13.48 5.71 -3.86
N ALA A 120 12.16 5.55 -4.01
CA ALA A 120 11.61 4.71 -5.07
C ALA A 120 11.66 5.45 -6.42
N SER A 121 12.24 4.79 -7.44
CA SER A 121 12.34 5.36 -8.78
C SER A 121 11.02 5.26 -9.55
N LEU A 122 10.51 6.39 -10.05
CA LEU A 122 9.37 6.45 -10.98
C LEU A 122 9.67 5.78 -12.32
N PHE A 123 10.95 5.74 -12.71
CA PHE A 123 11.40 5.09 -13.94
C PHE A 123 11.67 3.59 -13.78
N GLY A 124 11.52 3.05 -12.56
CA GLY A 124 11.71 1.64 -12.24
C GLY A 124 13.15 1.25 -11.93
N GLY A 125 13.34 0.00 -11.53
CA GLY A 125 14.66 -0.62 -11.36
C GLY A 125 15.41 -0.26 -10.07
N SER A 126 14.87 0.61 -9.21
CA SER A 126 15.46 0.96 -7.91
C SER A 126 14.42 1.48 -6.91
N GLY A 127 14.69 1.27 -5.61
CA GLY A 127 13.83 1.65 -4.49
C GLY A 127 13.97 0.67 -3.34
N THR A 128 13.74 1.10 -2.10
CA THR A 128 13.67 0.18 -0.94
C THR A 128 12.46 0.53 -0.10
N ILE A 129 11.82 -0.49 0.48
CA ILE A 129 10.65 -0.28 1.35
C ILE A 129 11.02 0.50 2.62
N PHE A 130 12.27 0.38 3.09
CA PHE A 130 12.73 1.17 4.24
C PHE A 130 12.81 2.65 3.93
N GLY A 131 13.24 3.02 2.73
CA GLY A 131 13.27 4.42 2.33
C GLY A 131 11.87 5.03 2.22
N THR A 132 10.89 4.27 1.73
CA THR A 132 9.51 4.76 1.55
C THR A 132 8.64 4.75 2.80
N VAL A 133 9.07 4.09 3.87
CA VAL A 133 8.37 4.03 5.17
C VAL A 133 8.88 5.10 6.16
N ALA A 134 10.07 5.66 5.92
CA ALA A 134 10.70 6.70 6.75
C ALA A 134 10.11 8.09 6.50
#